data_AF-A0A1E7XDQ0-F1
#
_entry.id   AF-A0A1E7XDQ0-F1
#
_cell.length_a   1.000
_cell.length_b   1.000
_cell.length_c   1.000
_cell.angle_alpha   90.00
_cell.angle_beta   90.00
_cell.angle_gamma   90.00
#
_symmetry.space_group_name_H-M   'P 1'
#
loop_
_entity.id
_entity.type
_entity.pdbx_description
1 polymer ?
#
loop_
_entity_poly.entity_id
_entity_poly.type
_entity_poly.pdbx_seq_one_letter_code
_entity_poly.pdbx_strand_id
1 'polypeptide(L)' 'MKLTLNETAARFNVSPAEIATYIQNGLVPGRTDSASVSDFDETDMYWVDMVHCFIENGSSIDDIKQLIKHCNI' A
#
# COMPACT_ATOMS: atom_id res chain seq x y z
N MET A 1 -14.95 1.25 -5.95
CA MET A 1 -15.43 1.70 -4.61
C MET A 1 -14.30 2.46 -3.92
N LYS A 2 -14.59 3.50 -3.11
CA LYS A 2 -13.56 4.29 -2.40
C LYS A 2 -13.64 4.01 -0.90
N LEU A 3 -12.52 3.64 -0.28
CA LEU A 3 -12.42 3.34 1.16
C LEU A 3 -11.53 4.35 1.89
N THR A 4 -11.78 4.54 3.18
CA THR A 4 -10.84 5.25 4.04
C THR A 4 -9.63 4.36 4.37
N LEU A 5 -8.56 4.97 4.89
CA LEU A 5 -7.39 4.23 5.39
C LEU A 5 -7.80 3.17 6.42
N ASN A 6 -8.70 3.50 7.34
CA ASN A 6 -9.14 2.59 8.39
C ASN A 6 -9.96 1.42 7.84
N GLU A 7 -10.82 1.66 6.87
CA GLU A 7 -11.58 0.58 6.21
C GLU A 7 -10.67 -0.32 5.37
N THR A 8 -9.68 0.27 4.69
CA THR A 8 -8.66 -0.46 3.92
C THR A 8 -7.80 -1.32 4.85
N ALA A 9 -7.35 -0.74 5.96
CA ALA A 9 -6.61 -1.42 7.02
C ALA A 9 -7.40 -2.61 7.58
N ALA A 10 -8.67 -2.40 7.93
CA ALA A 10 -9.55 -3.46 8.42
C ALA A 10 -9.78 -4.57 7.38
N ARG A 11 -9.86 -4.22 6.09
CA ARG A 11 -10.07 -5.17 5.00
C ARG A 11 -8.89 -6.14 4.83
N PHE A 12 -7.66 -5.63 4.93
CA PHE A 12 -6.44 -6.41 4.73
C PHE A 12 -5.80 -6.86 6.06
N ASN A 13 -6.49 -6.65 7.19
CA ASN A 13 -6.00 -6.97 8.53
C ASN A 13 -4.61 -6.37 8.84
N VAL A 14 -4.33 -5.19 8.29
CA VAL A 14 -3.11 -4.42 8.52
C VAL A 14 -3.40 -3.20 9.39
N SER A 15 -2.38 -2.68 10.07
CA SER A 15 -2.53 -1.43 10.77
C SER A 15 -2.52 -0.23 9.80
N PRO A 16 -3.25 0.86 10.11
CA PRO A 16 -3.16 2.10 9.34
C PRO A 16 -1.72 2.65 9.24
N ALA A 17 -0.88 2.38 10.25
CA ALA A 17 0.53 2.79 10.29
C ALA A 17 1.40 2.04 9.27
N GLU A 18 1.12 0.76 9.02
CA GLU A 18 1.79 -0.02 7.99
C GLU A 18 1.45 0.50 6.60
N ILE A 19 0.16 0.75 6.32
CA ILE A 19 -0.25 1.36 5.05
C ILE A 19 0.41 2.74 4.85
N ALA A 20 0.48 3.56 5.91
CA ALA A 20 1.19 4.84 5.85
C ALA A 20 2.68 4.66 5.51
N THR A 21 3.32 3.62 6.06
CA THR A 21 4.72 3.27 5.75
C THR A 21 4.87 2.87 4.29
N TYR A 22 3.92 2.13 3.72
CA TYR A 22 3.95 1.75 2.31
C TYR A 22 3.87 2.98 1.39
N ILE A 23 2.97 3.90 1.69
CA ILE A 23 2.81 5.18 0.96
C ILE A 23 4.09 6.03 1.05
N GLN A 24 4.64 6.20 2.26
CA GLN A 24 5.88 6.95 2.47
C GLN A 24 7.08 6.37 1.72
N ASN A 25 7.07 5.06 1.48
CA ASN A 25 8.09 4.37 0.71
C ASN A 25 7.80 4.34 -0.80
N GLY A 26 6.70 4.94 -1.26
CA GLY A 26 6.31 4.94 -2.67
C GLY A 26 5.87 3.57 -3.17
N LEU A 27 5.43 2.68 -2.27
CA LEU A 27 4.96 1.33 -2.60
C LEU A 27 3.51 1.31 -3.10
N VAL A 28 2.80 2.43 -2.95
CA VAL A 28 1.45 2.65 -3.45
C VAL A 28 1.51 3.83 -4.43
N PRO A 29 1.76 3.59 -5.72
CA PRO A 29 2.11 4.64 -6.67
C PRO A 29 1.03 5.71 -6.88
N GLY A 30 -0.24 5.37 -6.66
CA GLY A 30 -1.36 6.32 -6.70
C GLY A 30 -1.39 7.31 -5.53
N ARG A 31 -0.54 7.12 -4.52
CA ARG A 31 -0.50 7.90 -3.28
C ARG A 31 0.89 8.47 -3.05
N THR A 32 1.00 9.79 -3.19
CA THR A 32 2.23 10.53 -2.87
C THR A 32 2.14 11.26 -1.52
N ASP A 33 0.93 11.37 -0.95
CA ASP A 33 0.72 12.01 0.33
C ASP A 33 -0.18 11.14 1.23
N SER A 34 0.37 10.70 2.37
CA SER A 34 -0.36 9.96 3.39
C SER A 34 -1.46 10.79 4.06
N ALA A 35 -1.48 12.11 3.85
CA ALA A 35 -2.49 13.01 4.41
C ALA A 35 -3.87 12.90 3.73
N SER A 36 -3.94 12.33 2.52
CA SER A 36 -5.22 11.98 1.87
C SER A 36 -5.70 10.63 2.40
N VAL A 37 -6.23 10.63 3.62
CA VAL A 37 -6.61 9.44 4.40
C VAL A 37 -7.98 8.86 3.99
N SER A 38 -8.66 9.52 3.06
CA SER A 38 -10.05 9.25 2.69
C SER A 38 -10.18 9.22 1.18
N ASP A 39 -10.14 8.02 0.59
CA ASP A 39 -10.59 7.67 -0.77
C ASP A 39 -9.73 6.61 -1.51
N PHE A 40 -9.13 5.63 -0.82
CA PHE A 40 -8.44 4.49 -1.44
C PHE A 40 -9.34 3.84 -2.49
N ASP A 41 -8.90 3.90 -3.75
CA ASP A 41 -9.59 3.24 -4.83
C ASP A 41 -9.14 1.77 -4.97
N GLU A 42 -9.68 1.07 -5.96
CA GLU A 42 -9.36 -0.35 -6.18
C GLU A 42 -7.90 -0.58 -6.58
N THR A 43 -7.27 0.39 -7.24
CA THR A 43 -5.85 0.32 -7.60
C THR A 43 -4.99 0.49 -6.35
N ASP A 44 -5.29 1.49 -5.52
CA ASP A 44 -4.59 1.70 -4.25
C ASP A 44 -4.69 0.46 -3.35
N MET A 45 -5.89 -0.11 -3.24
CA MET A 45 -6.14 -1.32 -2.46
C MET A 45 -5.36 -2.52 -3.00
N TYR A 46 -5.28 -2.68 -4.33
CA TYR A 46 -4.48 -3.73 -4.96
C TYR A 46 -3.00 -3.61 -4.59
N TRP A 47 -2.43 -2.40 -4.64
CA TRP A 47 -1.03 -2.19 -4.26
C TRP A 47 -0.79 -2.47 -2.78
N VAL A 48 -1.70 -2.03 -1.89
CA VAL A 48 -1.61 -2.31 -0.45
C VAL A 48 -1.61 -3.81 -0.16
N ASP A 49 -2.54 -4.55 -0.76
CA ASP A 49 -2.65 -6.00 -0.62
C ASP A 49 -1.40 -6.72 -1.11
N MET A 50 -0.93 -6.36 -2.31
CA MET A 50 0.26 -6.94 -2.91
C MET A 50 1.50 -6.71 -2.04
N VAL A 51 1.74 -5.47 -1.62
CA VAL A 51 2.88 -5.10 -0.77
C VAL A 51 2.82 -5.84 0.56
N HIS A 52 1.64 -5.88 1.19
CA HIS A 52 1.45 -6.58 2.45
C HIS A 52 1.76 -8.08 2.30
N CYS A 53 1.20 -8.72 1.27
CA CYS A 53 1.47 -10.12 0.97
C CYS A 53 2.98 -10.41 0.81
N PHE A 54 3.74 -9.54 0.13
CA PHE A 54 5.19 -9.73 0.01
C PHE A 54 5.91 -9.64 1.35
N ILE A 55 5.53 -8.69 2.21
CA ILE A 55 6.11 -8.50 3.54
C ILE A 55 5.79 -9.70 4.45
N GLU A 56 4.55 -10.18 4.46
CA GLU A 56 4.17 -11.38 5.23
C GLU A 56 4.95 -12.63 4.80
N ASN A 57 5.33 -12.71 3.52
CA ASN A 57 6.14 -13.80 2.98
C ASN A 57 7.66 -13.57 3.16
N GLY A 58 8.07 -12.56 3.94
CA GLY A 58 9.47 -12.33 4.32
C GLY A 58 10.27 -11.45 3.36
N SER A 59 9.62 -10.82 2.37
CA SER A 59 10.30 -9.82 1.53
C SER A 59 10.50 -8.52 2.29
N SER A 60 11.63 -7.84 2.05
CA SER A 60 11.86 -6.53 2.63
C SER A 60 11.16 -5.43 1.81
N ILE A 61 10.90 -4.28 2.45
CA ILE A 61 10.41 -3.07 1.74
C ILE A 61 11.34 -2.69 0.58
N ASP A 62 12.65 -2.85 0.75
CA ASP A 62 13.62 -2.50 -0.30
C ASP A 62 13.55 -3.45 -1.50
N ASP A 63 13.31 -4.74 -1.28
CA ASP A 63 13.10 -5.70 -2.38
C ASP A 63 11.84 -5.35 -3.17
N ILE A 64 10.75 -5.02 -2.46
CA ILE A 64 9.49 -4.62 -3.09
C ILE A 64 9.66 -3.31 -3.84
N LYS A 65 10.41 -2.33 -3.29
CA LYS A 65 10.77 -1.10 -4.00
C LYS A 65 11.47 -1.36 -5.32
N GLN A 66 12.38 -2.36 -5.36
CA GLN A 66 13.03 -2.73 -6.61
C GLN A 66 12.04 -3.35 -7.59
N LEU A 67 11.15 -4.24 -7.12
CA LEU A 67 10.12 -4.86 -7.94
C LEU A 67 9.19 -3.81 -8.59
N ILE A 68 8.73 -2.84 -7.81
CA ILE A 68 7.80 -1.80 -8.29
C ILE A 68 8.40 -0.94 -9.40
N LYS A 69 9.71 -0.72 -9.41
CA LYS A 69 10.40 0.00 -10.51
C LYS A 69 10.29 -0.71 -11.86
N HIS A 70 10.01 -2.01 -11.86
CA HIS A 70 9.81 -2.80 -13.07
C HIS A 70 8.35 -2.90 -13.50
N CYS A 71 7.42 -2.45 -12.66
CA CYS A 71 6.01 -2.34 -13.03
C CYS A 71 5.82 -1.13 -13.96
N ASN A 72 4.99 -1.28 -14.99
CA ASN A 72 4.53 -0.16 -15.81
C ASN A 72 3.32 0.43 -15.11
N ILE A 73 3.53 1.55 -14.43
CA ILE A 73 2.56 2.22 -13.56
C ILE A 73 1.93 3.39 -14.31
#